data_AF-A0AA34X1K4-F1
#
_entry.id   AF-A0AA34X1K4-F1
#
_cell.length_a   1.000
_cell.length_b   1.000
_cell.length_c   1.000
_cell.angle_alpha   90.00
_cell.angle_beta   90.00
_cell.angle_gamma   90.00
#
_symmetry.space_group_name_H-M   'P 1'
#
loop_
_entity.id
_entity.type
_entity.pdbx_description
1 polymer ?
#
loop_
_entity_poly.entity_id
_entity_poly.type
_entity_poly.pdbx_seq_one_letter_code
_entity_poly.pdbx_strand_id
1 'polypeptide(L)'
;MRYAKVLAVIAVGLSIGMVARSAYQSAHRVEAMIAHFDRVCRSAYDGDFVSDAARDAFEGTGEPEMIWDGASKTFAEVQHSRCAVFEGEHLLNDEDRAQFELAAADYLAEAFPQLTFDPNAELGYFDLFKFWAQYDVNDQRRWGISLSRIQRPTDLTAIVENWSLVRTEIEIVIPH
;
A
#
# COMPACT_ATOMS: atom_id res chain seq x y z
N MET A 1 0.27 50.73 -9.58
CA MET A 1 -0.09 49.75 -10.63
C MET A 1 1.02 48.76 -11.02
N ARG A 2 2.31 49.16 -11.15
CA ARG A 2 3.40 48.23 -11.51
C ARG A 2 3.66 47.11 -10.48
N TYR A 3 3.63 47.42 -9.19
CA TYR A 3 3.86 46.45 -8.11
C TYR A 3 2.77 45.35 -8.01
N ALA A 4 1.51 45.69 -8.32
CA ALA A 4 0.42 44.72 -8.30
C ALA A 4 0.57 43.62 -9.37
N LYS A 5 1.13 43.96 -10.54
CA LYS A 5 1.40 42.98 -11.61
C LYS A 5 2.53 42.03 -11.25
N VAL A 6 3.58 42.54 -10.61
CA VAL A 6 4.72 41.71 -10.15
C VAL A 6 4.27 40.77 -9.02
N LEU A 7 3.49 41.25 -8.06
CA LEU A 7 2.94 40.42 -6.99
C LEU A 7 1.99 39.34 -7.52
N ALA A 8 1.16 39.65 -8.52
CA ALA A 8 0.29 38.66 -9.15
C ALA A 8 1.09 37.54 -9.86
N VAL A 9 2.17 37.90 -10.57
CA VAL A 9 3.06 36.90 -11.23
C VAL A 9 3.76 36.02 -10.19
N ILE A 10 4.26 36.61 -9.10
CA ILE A 10 4.89 35.86 -8.00
C ILE A 10 3.89 34.92 -7.33
N ALA A 11 2.67 35.40 -7.05
CA ALA A 11 1.62 34.59 -6.43
C ALA A 11 1.23 33.39 -7.32
N VAL A 12 1.01 33.60 -8.62
CA VAL A 12 0.68 32.52 -9.55
C VAL A 12 1.84 31.54 -9.68
N GLY A 13 3.08 32.01 -9.80
CA GLY A 13 4.27 31.14 -9.86
C GLY A 13 4.46 30.30 -8.59
N LEU A 14 4.23 30.89 -7.41
CA LEU A 14 4.25 30.18 -6.14
C LEU A 14 3.13 29.14 -6.05
N SER A 15 1.90 29.48 -6.45
CA SER A 15 0.78 28.53 -6.46
C SER A 15 1.04 27.33 -7.38
N ILE A 16 1.52 27.57 -8.60
CA ILE A 16 1.87 26.50 -9.54
C ILE A 16 3.03 25.66 -8.97
N GLY A 17 4.06 26.29 -8.42
CA GLY A 17 5.19 25.59 -7.81
C GLY A 17 4.81 24.73 -6.61
N MET A 18 3.88 25.19 -5.77
CA MET A 18 3.35 24.43 -4.64
C MET A 18 2.53 23.23 -5.10
N VAL A 19 1.64 23.41 -6.09
CA VAL A 19 0.85 22.31 -6.66
C VAL A 19 1.76 21.27 -7.32
N ALA A 20 2.72 21.70 -8.14
CA ALA A 20 3.66 20.80 -8.81
C ALA A 20 4.52 20.03 -7.81
N ARG A 21 4.99 20.69 -6.74
CA ARG A 21 5.73 20.03 -5.66
C ARG A 21 4.86 19.02 -4.92
N SER A 22 3.62 19.38 -4.60
CA SER A 22 2.67 18.48 -3.93
C SER A 22 2.41 17.23 -4.76
N ALA A 23 2.11 17.41 -6.05
CA ALA A 23 1.88 16.30 -6.97
C ALA A 23 3.13 15.42 -7.13
N TYR A 24 4.32 16.02 -7.22
CA TYR A 24 5.58 15.28 -7.32
C TYR A 24 5.86 14.46 -6.05
N GLN A 25 5.65 15.04 -4.87
CA GLN A 25 5.83 14.34 -3.60
C GLN A 25 4.81 13.21 -3.44
N SER A 26 3.56 13.42 -3.85
CA SER A 26 2.49 12.42 -3.85
C SER A 26 2.84 11.20 -4.70
N ALA A 27 3.18 11.42 -5.98
CA ALA A 27 3.56 10.35 -6.91
C ALA A 27 4.75 9.52 -6.38
N HIS A 28 5.78 10.19 -5.84
CA HIS A 28 6.95 9.51 -5.32
C HIS A 28 6.65 8.64 -4.08
N ARG A 29 5.67 9.02 -3.26
CA ARG A 29 5.26 8.19 -2.10
C ARG A 29 4.53 6.94 -2.54
N VAL A 30 3.60 7.09 -3.49
CA VAL A 30 2.85 5.98 -4.09
C VAL A 30 3.78 4.96 -4.74
N GLU A 31 4.69 5.44 -5.60
CA GLU A 31 5.69 4.60 -6.26
C GLU A 31 6.59 3.89 -5.23
N ALA A 32 7.00 4.58 -4.17
CA ALA A 32 7.84 3.98 -3.14
C ALA A 32 7.11 2.89 -2.33
N MET A 33 5.80 3.03 -2.10
CA MET A 33 5.01 2.00 -1.44
C MET A 33 4.88 0.74 -2.32
N ILE A 34 4.64 0.91 -3.62
CA ILE A 34 4.61 -0.20 -4.59
C ILE A 34 5.99 -0.85 -4.71
N ALA A 35 7.06 -0.07 -4.77
CA ALA A 35 8.42 -0.59 -4.81
C ALA A 35 8.77 -1.39 -3.54
N HIS A 36 8.27 -0.98 -2.37
CA HIS A 36 8.44 -1.76 -1.15
C HIS A 36 7.66 -3.09 -1.23
N PHE A 37 6.44 -3.08 -1.77
CA PHE A 37 5.65 -4.28 -1.98
C PHE A 37 6.32 -5.27 -2.96
N ASP A 38 6.83 -4.78 -4.09
CA ASP A 38 7.57 -5.61 -5.07
C ASP A 38 8.83 -6.22 -4.43
N ARG A 39 9.62 -5.39 -3.75
CA ARG A 39 10.87 -5.82 -3.10
C ARG A 39 10.67 -6.86 -2.00
N VAL A 40 9.58 -6.80 -1.24
CA VAL A 40 9.38 -7.69 -0.08
C VAL A 40 8.32 -8.74 -0.36
N CYS A 41 7.09 -8.33 -0.67
CA CYS A 41 5.97 -9.26 -0.76
C CYS A 41 5.97 -10.07 -2.05
N ARG A 42 6.20 -9.44 -3.20
CA ARG A 42 6.34 -10.21 -4.45
C ARG A 42 7.55 -11.13 -4.37
N SER A 43 8.68 -10.63 -3.90
CA SER A 43 9.89 -11.44 -3.76
C SER A 43 9.67 -12.65 -2.83
N ALA A 44 8.95 -12.48 -1.71
CA ALA A 44 8.53 -13.60 -0.85
C ALA A 44 7.61 -14.60 -1.57
N TYR A 45 6.67 -14.12 -2.38
CA TYR A 45 5.80 -14.99 -3.20
C TYR A 45 6.58 -15.79 -4.25
N ASP A 46 7.58 -15.17 -4.88
CA ASP A 46 8.45 -15.81 -5.87
C ASP A 46 9.49 -16.77 -5.22
N GLY A 47 9.59 -16.79 -3.89
CA GLY A 47 10.55 -17.60 -3.13
C GLY A 47 11.92 -16.93 -2.93
N ASP A 48 12.07 -15.68 -3.36
CA ASP A 48 13.28 -14.86 -3.28
C ASP A 48 13.25 -13.95 -2.04
N PHE A 49 13.31 -14.55 -0.85
CA PHE A 49 13.15 -13.83 0.41
C PHE A 49 14.26 -12.81 0.69
N VAL A 50 13.88 -11.66 1.25
CA VAL A 50 14.80 -10.56 1.62
C VAL A 50 15.65 -10.86 2.86
N SER A 51 15.24 -11.83 3.68
CA SER A 51 15.95 -12.29 4.87
C SER A 51 15.55 -13.74 5.20
N ASP A 52 16.34 -14.43 6.02
CA ASP A 52 15.95 -15.75 6.55
C ASP A 52 14.71 -15.64 7.47
N ALA A 53 14.58 -14.53 8.22
CA ALA A 53 13.40 -14.30 9.05
C ALA A 53 12.12 -14.12 8.20
N ALA A 54 12.22 -13.50 7.01
CA ALA A 54 11.10 -13.34 6.09
C ALA A 54 10.63 -14.69 5.58
N ARG A 55 11.59 -15.55 5.23
CA ARG A 55 11.32 -16.92 4.82
C ARG A 55 10.62 -17.69 5.94
N ASP A 56 11.20 -17.70 7.14
CA ASP A 56 10.66 -18.45 8.27
C ASP A 56 9.25 -17.95 8.66
N ALA A 57 9.03 -16.63 8.65
CA ALA A 57 7.72 -16.03 8.89
C ALA A 57 6.69 -16.43 7.82
N PHE A 58 7.07 -16.40 6.55
CA PHE A 58 6.19 -16.75 5.43
C PHE A 58 5.85 -18.25 5.42
N GLU A 59 6.82 -19.12 5.70
CA GLU A 59 6.65 -20.56 5.82
C GLU A 59 5.90 -20.97 7.11
N GLY A 60 5.72 -20.04 8.06
CA GLY A 60 5.05 -20.28 9.34
C GLY A 60 5.91 -21.06 10.35
N THR A 61 7.22 -21.07 10.15
CA THR A 61 8.20 -21.69 11.05
C THR A 61 8.81 -20.68 12.02
N GLY A 62 8.64 -19.38 11.76
CA GLY A 62 9.09 -18.26 12.59
C GLY A 62 7.97 -17.31 13.02
N GLU A 63 8.35 -16.31 13.82
CA GLU A 63 7.48 -15.19 14.21
C GLU A 63 7.24 -14.24 13.03
N PRO A 64 6.12 -13.49 12.97
CA PRO A 64 5.91 -12.46 11.96
C PRO A 64 7.07 -11.46 11.88
N GLU A 65 7.51 -11.14 10.67
CA GLU A 65 8.60 -10.18 10.45
C GLU A 65 8.06 -8.83 9.99
N MET A 66 8.57 -7.76 10.61
CA MET A 66 8.27 -6.37 10.27
C MET A 66 9.51 -5.71 9.66
N ILE A 67 9.40 -5.30 8.39
CA ILE A 67 10.50 -4.69 7.63
C ILE A 67 10.18 -3.22 7.37
N TRP A 68 11.02 -2.33 7.91
CA TRP A 68 10.89 -0.90 7.69
C TRP A 68 11.65 -0.45 6.44
N ASP A 69 11.03 0.38 5.62
CA ASP A 69 11.72 1.14 4.58
C ASP A 69 11.66 2.64 4.88
N GLY A 70 12.82 3.18 5.28
CA GLY A 70 12.95 4.59 5.63
C GLY A 70 12.77 5.54 4.46
N ALA A 71 12.94 5.08 3.21
CA ALA A 71 12.77 5.89 2.01
C ALA A 71 11.29 6.05 1.66
N SER A 72 10.53 4.95 1.65
CA SER A 72 9.09 4.95 1.37
C SER A 72 8.23 5.33 2.58
N LYS A 73 8.81 5.29 3.79
CA LYS A 73 8.11 5.47 5.06
C LYS A 73 6.99 4.44 5.29
N THR A 74 7.15 3.24 4.73
CA THR A 74 6.20 2.14 4.85
C THR A 74 6.82 0.94 5.57
N PHE A 75 5.96 0.11 6.15
CA PHE A 75 6.33 -1.20 6.68
C PHE A 75 5.83 -2.29 5.75
N ALA A 76 6.62 -3.35 5.62
CA ALA A 76 6.16 -4.64 5.15
C ALA A 76 6.02 -5.59 6.35
N GLU A 77 4.89 -6.28 6.45
CA GLU A 77 4.64 -7.36 7.40
C GLU A 77 4.61 -8.68 6.63
N VAL A 78 5.50 -9.59 7.00
CA VAL A 78 5.55 -10.95 6.46
C VAL A 78 5.07 -11.91 7.55
N GLN A 79 4.09 -12.75 7.22
CA GLN A 79 3.53 -13.77 8.10
C GLN A 79 3.11 -15.00 7.28
N HIS A 80 2.64 -16.04 7.95
CA HIS A 80 2.35 -17.32 7.29
C HIS A 80 1.43 -17.15 6.07
N SER A 81 1.98 -17.42 4.88
CA SER A 81 1.32 -17.27 3.58
C SER A 81 0.65 -15.91 3.31
N ARG A 82 1.11 -14.85 3.98
CA ARG A 82 0.59 -13.50 3.83
C ARG A 82 1.72 -12.48 3.91
N CYS A 83 1.69 -11.50 3.02
CA CYS A 83 2.58 -10.35 3.09
C CYS A 83 1.83 -9.08 2.74
N ALA A 84 2.00 -8.05 3.57
CA ALA A 84 1.32 -6.77 3.39
C ALA A 84 2.29 -5.61 3.52
N VAL A 85 2.10 -4.57 2.71
CA VAL A 85 2.77 -3.27 2.87
C VAL A 85 1.75 -2.22 3.25
N PHE A 86 2.06 -1.48 4.31
CA PHE A 86 1.21 -0.41 4.81
C PHE A 86 2.03 0.78 5.31
N GLU A 87 1.34 1.89 5.52
CA GLU A 87 1.94 3.16 5.90
C GLU A 87 2.50 3.14 7.34
N GLY A 88 3.73 3.60 7.51
CA GLY A 88 4.36 3.69 8.84
C GLY A 88 4.38 5.11 9.40
N GLU A 89 4.85 6.08 8.62
CA GLU A 89 4.83 7.50 8.97
C GLU A 89 4.03 8.28 7.92
N HIS A 90 3.13 9.17 8.39
CA HIS A 90 2.24 10.01 7.59
C HIS A 90 1.23 9.23 6.73
N LEU A 91 -0.06 9.48 6.93
CA LEU A 91 -1.09 8.84 6.10
C LEU A 91 -1.12 9.43 4.67
N LEU A 92 -1.51 8.61 3.70
CA LEU A 92 -1.87 8.99 2.35
C LEU A 92 -3.15 9.81 2.48
N ASN A 93 -3.11 11.00 1.91
CA ASN A 93 -4.32 11.80 1.76
C ASN A 93 -5.21 11.17 0.66
N ASP A 94 -6.41 11.70 0.45
CA ASP A 94 -7.36 11.12 -0.51
C ASP A 94 -6.87 11.17 -1.98
N GLU A 95 -6.04 12.16 -2.34
CA GLU A 95 -5.42 12.24 -3.66
C GLU A 95 -4.33 11.16 -3.81
N ASP A 96 -3.43 11.04 -2.84
CA ASP A 96 -2.39 10.00 -2.81
C ASP A 96 -3.02 8.60 -2.87
N ARG A 97 -4.14 8.40 -2.17
CA ARG A 97 -4.89 7.13 -2.20
C ARG A 97 -5.44 6.84 -3.58
N ALA A 98 -6.11 7.80 -4.21
CA ALA A 98 -6.63 7.60 -5.57
C ALA A 98 -5.51 7.30 -6.57
N GLN A 99 -4.36 7.96 -6.43
CA GLN A 99 -3.17 7.67 -7.24
C GLN A 99 -2.60 6.28 -6.94
N PHE A 100 -2.53 5.88 -5.67
CA PHE A 100 -2.10 4.55 -5.26
C PHE A 100 -2.97 3.45 -5.85
N GLU A 101 -4.29 3.64 -5.85
CA GLU A 101 -5.21 2.67 -6.45
C GLU A 101 -4.97 2.46 -7.95
N LEU A 102 -4.67 3.52 -8.68
CA LEU A 102 -4.37 3.46 -10.11
C LEU A 102 -3.01 2.82 -10.36
N ALA A 103 -1.98 3.28 -9.64
CA ALA A 103 -0.63 2.77 -9.77
C ALA A 103 -0.53 1.28 -9.38
N ALA A 104 -1.26 0.86 -8.33
CA ALA A 104 -1.35 -0.53 -7.95
C ALA A 104 -2.03 -1.37 -9.04
N ALA A 105 -3.13 -0.89 -9.63
CA ALA A 105 -3.79 -1.60 -10.72
C ALA A 105 -2.87 -1.78 -11.94
N ASP A 106 -2.14 -0.73 -12.33
CA ASP A 106 -1.17 -0.77 -13.44
C ASP A 106 -0.02 -1.74 -13.13
N TYR A 107 0.57 -1.65 -11.93
CA TYR A 107 1.61 -2.55 -11.48
C TYR A 107 1.15 -4.01 -11.46
N LEU A 108 -0.04 -4.30 -10.93
CA LEU A 108 -0.58 -5.67 -10.86
C LEU A 108 -0.86 -6.25 -12.24
N ALA A 109 -1.31 -5.44 -13.20
CA ALA A 109 -1.51 -5.89 -14.57
C ALA A 109 -0.21 -6.33 -15.25
N GLU A 110 0.92 -5.72 -14.89
CA GLU A 110 2.25 -6.07 -15.40
C GLU A 110 2.90 -7.23 -14.61
N ALA A 111 2.91 -7.13 -13.28
CA ALA A 111 3.63 -8.05 -12.40
C ALA A 111 2.86 -9.36 -12.13
N PHE A 112 1.52 -9.31 -12.16
CA PHE A 112 0.64 -10.45 -11.86
C PHE A 112 -0.46 -10.58 -12.93
N PRO A 113 -0.11 -10.83 -14.21
CA PRO A 113 -1.07 -10.86 -15.31
C PRO A 113 -2.15 -11.96 -15.18
N GLN A 114 -1.93 -12.94 -14.31
CA GLN A 114 -2.89 -13.98 -13.96
C GLN A 114 -4.01 -13.51 -13.02
N LEU A 115 -3.84 -12.37 -12.33
CA LEU A 115 -4.82 -11.85 -11.40
C LEU A 115 -5.80 -10.94 -12.12
N THR A 116 -7.09 -11.20 -11.93
CA THR A 116 -8.18 -10.39 -12.49
C THR A 116 -8.96 -9.70 -11.39
N PHE A 117 -9.35 -8.45 -11.63
CA PHE A 117 -10.16 -7.71 -10.67
C PHE A 117 -11.49 -8.46 -10.41
N ASP A 118 -11.78 -8.72 -9.14
CA ASP A 118 -13.00 -9.39 -8.71
C ASP A 118 -13.99 -8.36 -8.15
N PRO A 119 -15.01 -7.95 -8.91
CA PRO A 119 -16.00 -6.97 -8.46
C PRO A 119 -16.96 -7.55 -7.41
N ASN A 120 -17.01 -8.88 -7.25
CA ASN A 120 -17.90 -9.58 -6.33
C ASN A 120 -17.16 -10.09 -5.10
N ALA A 121 -15.93 -9.63 -4.86
CA ALA A 121 -15.17 -9.97 -3.67
C ALA A 121 -15.88 -9.41 -2.42
N GLU A 122 -16.82 -10.19 -1.87
CA GLU A 122 -17.41 -9.97 -0.56
C GLU A 122 -16.40 -10.43 0.49
N LEU A 123 -15.56 -9.52 0.98
CA LEU A 123 -14.61 -9.83 2.04
C LEU A 123 -15.03 -9.06 3.29
N GLY A 124 -15.81 -9.73 4.13
CA GLY A 124 -16.18 -9.24 5.44
C GLY A 124 -14.96 -9.02 6.33
N TYR A 125 -15.00 -7.92 7.09
CA TYR A 125 -14.18 -7.57 8.26
C TYR A 125 -13.11 -6.47 8.14
N PHE A 126 -12.80 -5.94 6.95
CA PHE A 126 -11.94 -4.73 6.83
C PHE A 126 -12.47 -3.81 5.72
N ASP A 127 -12.10 -2.53 5.69
CA ASP A 127 -12.46 -1.57 4.62
C ASP A 127 -11.65 -1.90 3.34
N LEU A 128 -11.78 -3.15 2.90
CA LEU A 128 -11.23 -3.71 1.68
C LEU A 128 -12.05 -3.17 0.53
N PHE A 129 -11.38 -2.48 -0.38
CA PHE A 129 -12.07 -1.74 -1.44
C PHE A 129 -11.71 -2.25 -2.84
N LYS A 130 -10.62 -3.03 -3.02
CA LYS A 130 -10.32 -3.76 -4.26
C LYS A 130 -9.67 -5.10 -3.99
N PHE A 131 -9.96 -6.09 -4.84
CA PHE A 131 -9.33 -7.40 -4.83
C PHE A 131 -9.09 -7.89 -6.26
N TRP A 132 -7.91 -8.46 -6.51
CA TRP A 132 -7.60 -9.16 -7.76
C TRP A 132 -7.27 -10.61 -7.45
N ALA A 133 -7.91 -11.55 -8.13
CA ALA A 133 -7.80 -12.98 -7.87
C ALA A 133 -7.50 -13.78 -9.14
N GLN A 134 -6.81 -14.92 -8.99
CA GLN A 134 -6.59 -15.87 -10.09
C GLN A 134 -7.78 -16.84 -10.29
N TYR A 135 -8.57 -17.09 -9.25
CA TYR A 135 -9.68 -18.05 -9.28
C TYR A 135 -10.95 -17.49 -8.65
N ASP A 136 -12.09 -18.12 -8.97
CA ASP A 136 -13.42 -17.73 -8.48
C ASP A 136 -13.55 -17.88 -6.95
N VAL A 137 -14.52 -17.15 -6.38
CA VAL A 137 -14.80 -17.06 -4.92
C VAL A 137 -14.82 -18.39 -4.17
N ASN A 138 -15.26 -19.48 -4.83
CA ASN A 138 -15.46 -20.80 -4.23
C ASN A 138 -14.33 -21.80 -4.54
N ASP A 139 -13.29 -21.40 -5.29
CA ASP A 139 -12.16 -22.28 -5.59
C ASP A 139 -11.17 -22.30 -4.41
N GLN A 140 -10.80 -23.49 -3.94
CA GLN A 140 -9.85 -23.67 -2.83
C GLN A 140 -8.43 -23.18 -3.17
N ARG A 141 -8.12 -23.01 -4.45
CA ARG A 141 -6.83 -22.48 -4.92
C ARG A 141 -6.86 -20.97 -5.08
N ARG A 142 -8.01 -20.33 -4.86
CA ARG A 142 -8.15 -18.87 -4.96
C ARG A 142 -7.07 -18.23 -4.14
N TRP A 143 -6.40 -17.25 -4.69
CA TRP A 143 -5.49 -16.35 -3.99
C TRP A 143 -5.54 -15.04 -4.76
N GLY A 144 -5.05 -13.98 -4.12
CA GLY A 144 -5.10 -12.69 -4.75
C GLY A 144 -4.34 -11.61 -4.02
N ILE A 145 -4.49 -10.40 -4.53
CA ILE A 145 -3.95 -9.20 -3.93
C ILE A 145 -5.10 -8.27 -3.57
N SER A 146 -5.10 -7.80 -2.32
CA SER A 146 -6.11 -6.88 -1.79
C SER A 146 -5.53 -5.48 -1.69
N LEU A 147 -6.38 -4.48 -1.89
CA LEU A 147 -6.16 -3.15 -1.34
C LEU A 147 -7.17 -2.93 -0.22
N SER A 148 -6.63 -2.64 0.96
CA SER A 148 -7.43 -2.51 2.17
C SER A 148 -7.14 -1.20 2.89
N ARG A 149 -8.09 -0.81 3.72
CA ARG A 149 -7.97 0.26 4.69
C ARG A 149 -8.07 -0.36 6.06
N ILE A 150 -6.97 -0.35 6.80
CA ILE A 150 -6.90 -1.00 8.10
C ILE A 150 -6.95 0.04 9.20
N GLN A 151 -7.78 -0.25 10.21
CA GLN A 151 -7.65 0.29 11.54
C GLN A 151 -6.85 -0.73 12.38
N ARG A 152 -5.51 -0.67 12.33
CA ARG A 152 -4.70 -1.46 13.27
C ARG A 152 -4.41 -0.62 14.51
N PRO A 153 -4.77 -1.08 15.72
CA PRO A 153 -4.26 -0.46 16.93
C PRO A 153 -2.76 -0.77 17.01
N THR A 154 -1.91 0.15 16.56
CA THR A 154 -0.44 -0.03 16.64
C THR A 154 0.11 0.22 18.04
N ASP A 155 -0.72 0.47 19.04
CA ASP A 155 -0.31 0.59 20.44
C ASP A 155 -1.54 0.44 21.35
N LEU A 156 -1.46 -0.39 22.41
CA LEU A 156 -2.50 -0.45 23.44
C LEU A 156 -2.68 0.92 24.14
N THR A 157 -1.69 1.82 24.04
CA THR A 157 -1.79 3.21 24.51
C THR A 157 -2.45 4.17 23.51
N ALA A 158 -2.52 3.83 22.22
CA ALA A 158 -3.18 4.65 21.19
C ALA A 158 -4.71 4.47 21.14
N ILE A 159 -5.24 3.46 21.85
CA ILE A 159 -6.68 3.16 21.94
C ILE A 159 -7.46 4.32 22.61
N VAL A 160 -6.79 5.18 23.37
CA VAL A 160 -7.44 6.24 24.16
C VAL A 160 -7.64 7.55 23.38
N GLU A 161 -6.93 7.81 22.27
CA GLU A 161 -6.95 9.16 21.67
C GLU A 161 -7.22 9.28 20.16
N ASN A 162 -7.26 8.22 19.34
CA ASN A 162 -7.52 8.48 17.91
C ASN A 162 -8.22 7.36 17.13
N TRP A 163 -9.55 7.46 17.04
CA TRP A 163 -10.42 6.62 16.22
C TRP A 163 -10.31 6.92 14.70
N SER A 164 -9.27 7.61 14.23
CA SER A 164 -9.23 8.19 12.86
C SER A 164 -8.06 7.77 11.96
N LEU A 165 -7.11 6.95 12.43
CA LEU A 165 -5.93 6.58 11.64
C LEU A 165 -6.19 5.33 10.79
N VAL A 166 -6.82 5.54 9.63
CA VAL A 166 -7.02 4.52 8.61
C VAL A 166 -5.81 4.48 7.68
N ARG A 167 -5.06 3.38 7.71
CA ARG A 167 -3.89 3.16 6.84
C ARG A 167 -4.31 2.45 5.57
N THR A 168 -3.73 2.83 4.45
CA THR A 168 -3.82 2.08 3.19
C THR A 168 -2.82 0.92 3.22
N GLU A 169 -3.25 -0.25 2.73
CA GLU A 169 -2.48 -1.47 2.64
C GLU A 169 -2.64 -2.11 1.25
N ILE A 170 -1.55 -2.70 0.76
CA ILE A 170 -1.54 -3.68 -0.34
C ILE A 170 -1.03 -5.01 0.19
N GLU A 171 -1.74 -6.09 -0.10
CA GLU A 171 -1.54 -7.37 0.58
C GLU A 171 -1.70 -8.55 -0.37
N ILE A 172 -0.80 -9.53 -0.28
CA ILE A 172 -0.97 -10.86 -0.87
C ILE A 172 -1.77 -11.72 0.11
N VAL A 173 -2.90 -12.24 -0.37
CA VAL A 173 -3.82 -13.12 0.37
C VAL A 173 -3.82 -14.51 -0.27
N ILE A 174 -3.29 -15.49 0.45
CA ILE A 174 -3.37 -16.91 0.10
C ILE A 174 -4.29 -17.58 1.15
N PRO A 175 -5.54 -17.94 0.80
CA PRO A 175 -6.45 -18.68 1.67
C PRO A 175 -5.90 -20.07 1.98
N HIS A 176 -6.17 -20.53 3.20
CA HIS A 176 -5.92 -21.89 3.67
C HIS A 176 -7.23 -22.66 3.81
#